data_AF-A0A815FYM5-F1
#
_entry.id   AF-A0A815FYM5-F1
#
_cell.length_a   1.000
_cell.length_b   1.000
_cell.length_c   1.000
_cell.angle_alpha   90.00
_cell.angle_beta   90.00
_cell.angle_gamma   90.00
#
_symmetry.space_group_name_H-M   'P 1'
#
loop_
_entity.id
_entity.type
_entity.pdbx_description
1 polymer ?
#
loop_
_entity_poly.entity_id
_entity_poly.type
_entity_poly.pdbx_seq_one_letter_code
_entity_poly.pdbx_strand_id
1 'polypeptide(L)'
;MSSNTATGALASQVASDEASAVRRKAAEKCQLVLETLYDSHNGYKQCAADCKDTAMQMLFEKIAASRADLISQLSNVIQVDLGVEPVKSGSAIAAAHRTWIDVKAWFTDGRDKQAIVTEVHRGEEVLIKFYESAIEDANLLAKVRDFLQEQLKTVKEQNASVDAI
;
A
#
# COMPACT_ATOMS: atom_id res chain seq x y z
N MET A 1 49.02 8.79 24.87
CA MET A 1 47.71 9.44 24.63
C MET A 1 46.97 8.73 23.47
N SER A 2 46.80 7.40 23.50
CA SER A 2 46.31 6.63 22.32
C SER A 2 45.00 5.86 22.54
N SER A 3 44.22 6.18 23.57
CA SER A 3 43.03 5.40 23.96
C SER A 3 41.67 5.99 23.52
N ASN A 4 41.62 7.18 22.92
CA ASN A 4 40.34 7.87 22.63
C ASN A 4 39.75 7.61 21.23
N THR A 5 40.55 7.11 20.29
CA THR A 5 40.16 6.96 18.87
C THR A 5 39.38 5.68 18.59
N ALA A 6 39.70 4.57 19.25
CA ALA A 6 39.00 3.28 19.06
C ALA A 6 37.56 3.30 19.61
N THR A 7 37.36 3.92 20.78
CA THR A 7 36.03 4.04 21.42
C THR A 7 35.09 4.94 20.61
N GLY A 8 35.61 6.03 20.01
CA GLY A 8 34.84 6.93 19.15
C GLY A 8 34.40 6.28 17.83
N ALA A 9 35.27 5.48 17.21
CA ALA A 9 34.94 4.75 15.98
C ALA A 9 33.85 3.69 16.19
N LEU A 10 33.91 2.95 17.31
CA LEU A 10 32.91 1.93 17.64
C LEU A 10 31.53 2.54 17.90
N ALA A 11 31.45 3.66 18.64
CA ALA A 11 30.19 4.35 18.90
C ALA A 11 29.54 4.91 17.61
N SER A 12 30.34 5.43 16.69
CA SER A 12 29.87 5.90 15.37
C SER A 12 29.29 4.77 14.51
N GLN A 13 29.96 3.61 14.51
CA GLN A 13 29.49 2.43 13.76
C GLN A 13 28.15 1.89 14.31
N VAL A 14 28.03 1.76 15.64
CA VAL A 14 26.80 1.28 16.29
C VAL A 14 25.61 2.19 15.97
N ALA A 15 25.79 3.52 16.04
CA ALA A 15 24.74 4.47 15.70
C ALA A 15 24.30 4.40 14.22
N SER A 16 25.27 4.17 13.31
CA SER A 16 24.99 3.97 11.89
C SER A 16 24.17 2.69 11.63
N ASP A 17 24.55 1.59 12.30
CA ASP A 17 23.88 0.30 12.18
C ASP A 17 22.45 0.37 12.72
N GLU A 18 22.24 1.01 13.86
CA GLU A 18 20.91 1.24 14.44
C GLU A 18 20.04 2.10 13.51
N ALA A 19 20.57 3.21 13.00
CA ALA A 19 19.86 4.06 12.02
C ALA A 19 19.53 3.32 10.71
N SER A 20 20.35 2.34 10.30
CA SER A 20 20.07 1.48 9.16
C SER A 20 18.94 0.49 9.44
N ALA A 21 18.92 -0.13 10.63
CA ALA A 21 17.88 -1.08 11.02
C ALA A 21 16.52 -0.38 11.16
N VAL A 22 16.52 0.81 11.75
CA VAL A 22 15.33 1.65 11.90
C VAL A 22 14.74 2.03 10.54
N ARG A 23 15.57 2.50 9.60
CA ARG A 23 15.13 2.80 8.22
C ARG A 23 14.60 1.58 7.48
N ARG A 24 15.23 0.40 7.66
CA ARG A 24 14.73 -0.84 7.06
C ARG A 24 13.33 -1.19 7.55
N LYS A 25 13.07 -1.10 8.86
CA LYS A 25 11.76 -1.39 9.43
C LYS A 25 10.66 -0.43 8.92
N ALA A 26 10.98 0.86 8.81
CA ALA A 26 10.07 1.82 8.22
C ALA A 26 9.81 1.53 6.73
N ALA A 27 10.85 1.14 5.98
CA ALA A 27 10.73 0.73 4.59
C ALA A 27 9.88 -0.53 4.42
N GLU A 28 10.02 -1.53 5.27
CA GLU A 28 9.21 -2.76 5.24
C GLU A 28 7.71 -2.46 5.29
N LYS A 29 7.27 -1.53 6.15
CA LYS A 29 5.86 -1.14 6.21
C LYS A 29 5.39 -0.40 4.96
N CYS A 30 6.21 0.50 4.42
CA CYS A 30 5.89 1.17 3.14
C CYS A 30 5.84 0.17 1.97
N GLN A 31 6.69 -0.85 1.98
CA GLN A 31 6.66 -1.93 0.99
C GLN A 31 5.36 -2.72 1.08
N LEU A 32 4.87 -3.05 2.28
CA LEU A 32 3.56 -3.71 2.45
C LEU A 32 2.40 -2.87 1.89
N VAL A 33 2.43 -1.55 2.07
CA VAL A 33 1.47 -0.63 1.44
C VAL A 33 1.59 -0.71 -0.09
N LEU A 34 2.82 -0.66 -0.62
CA LEU A 34 3.07 -0.71 -2.05
C LEU A 34 2.60 -2.03 -2.69
N GLU A 35 2.90 -3.17 -2.07
CA GLU A 35 2.42 -4.48 -2.50
C GLU A 35 0.89 -4.53 -2.53
N THR A 36 0.24 -4.04 -1.47
CA THR A 36 -1.22 -4.07 -1.38
C THR A 36 -1.88 -3.08 -2.36
N LEU A 37 -1.21 -1.98 -2.70
CA LEU A 37 -1.66 -1.10 -3.78
C LEU A 37 -1.64 -1.80 -5.14
N TYR A 38 -0.60 -2.59 -5.44
CA TYR A 38 -0.57 -3.40 -6.65
C TYR A 38 -1.70 -4.44 -6.67
N ASP A 39 -1.97 -5.10 -5.54
CA ASP A 39 -3.08 -6.05 -5.42
C ASP A 39 -4.43 -5.35 -5.67
N SER A 40 -4.63 -4.17 -5.06
CA SER A 40 -5.80 -3.30 -5.28
C SER A 40 -5.95 -2.89 -6.75
N HIS A 41 -4.88 -2.39 -7.38
CA HIS A 41 -4.86 -2.04 -8.80
C HIS A 41 -5.31 -3.19 -9.70
N ASN A 42 -4.67 -4.36 -9.55
CA ASN A 42 -4.93 -5.52 -10.39
C ASN A 42 -6.35 -6.04 -10.22
N GLY A 43 -6.83 -6.01 -8.98
CA GLY A 43 -8.19 -6.37 -8.65
C GLY A 43 -9.23 -5.46 -9.31
N TYR A 44 -9.11 -4.14 -9.16
CA TYR A 44 -10.03 -3.20 -9.79
C TYR A 44 -10.02 -3.32 -11.32
N LYS A 45 -8.84 -3.53 -11.93
CA LYS A 45 -8.76 -3.81 -13.37
C LYS A 45 -9.54 -5.07 -13.77
N GLN A 46 -9.46 -6.12 -12.95
CA GLN A 46 -10.20 -7.36 -13.21
C GLN A 46 -11.71 -7.15 -13.03
N CYS A 47 -12.14 -6.48 -11.95
CA CYS A 47 -13.55 -6.16 -11.73
C CYS A 47 -14.12 -5.34 -12.88
N ALA A 48 -13.39 -4.34 -13.36
CA ALA A 48 -13.81 -3.56 -14.51
C ALA A 48 -14.01 -4.44 -15.76
N ALA A 49 -13.11 -5.38 -16.02
CA ALA A 49 -13.18 -6.27 -17.18
C ALA A 49 -14.37 -7.25 -17.12
N ASP A 50 -14.72 -7.71 -15.92
CA ASP A 50 -15.78 -8.72 -15.72
C ASP A 50 -17.15 -8.09 -15.40
N CYS A 51 -17.22 -6.78 -15.15
CA CYS A 51 -18.46 -6.09 -14.80
C CYS A 51 -19.35 -5.87 -16.03
N LYS A 52 -20.66 -6.09 -15.86
CA LYS A 52 -21.67 -5.82 -16.89
C LYS A 52 -22.31 -4.44 -16.76
N ASP A 53 -22.20 -3.81 -15.58
CA ASP A 53 -22.75 -2.49 -15.31
C ASP A 53 -21.72 -1.42 -15.71
N THR A 54 -22.09 -0.57 -16.67
CA THR A 54 -21.18 0.43 -17.23
C THR A 54 -20.75 1.48 -16.19
N ALA A 55 -21.60 1.83 -15.22
CA ALA A 55 -21.23 2.80 -14.19
C ALA A 55 -20.19 2.21 -13.23
N MET A 56 -20.38 0.95 -12.81
CA MET A 56 -19.40 0.22 -12.00
C MET A 56 -18.08 0.03 -12.73
N GLN A 57 -18.12 -0.35 -14.02
CA GLN A 57 -16.93 -0.48 -14.84
C GLN A 57 -16.11 0.83 -14.86
N MET A 58 -16.76 1.96 -15.18
CA MET A 58 -16.08 3.26 -15.22
C MET A 58 -15.48 3.65 -13.87
N LEU A 59 -16.18 3.37 -12.76
CA LEU A 59 -15.63 3.65 -11.44
C LEU A 59 -14.40 2.80 -11.15
N PHE A 60 -14.45 1.49 -11.40
CA PHE A 60 -13.32 0.60 -11.15
C PHE A 60 -12.11 0.91 -12.03
N GLU A 61 -12.31 1.30 -13.29
CA GLU A 61 -11.23 1.80 -14.15
C GLU A 61 -10.59 3.07 -13.58
N LYS A 62 -11.41 4.00 -13.08
CA LYS A 62 -10.93 5.23 -12.43
C LYS A 62 -10.11 4.93 -11.17
N ILE A 63 -10.60 4.04 -10.32
CA ILE A 63 -9.88 3.65 -9.10
C ILE A 63 -8.58 2.93 -9.45
N ALA A 64 -8.59 2.02 -10.43
CA ALA A 64 -7.39 1.36 -10.91
C ALA A 64 -6.34 2.37 -11.40
N ALA A 65 -6.73 3.34 -12.23
CA ALA A 65 -5.82 4.40 -12.69
C ALA A 65 -5.22 5.18 -11.51
N SER A 66 -6.04 5.54 -10.52
CA SER A 66 -5.55 6.19 -9.30
C SER A 66 -4.57 5.32 -8.52
N ARG A 67 -4.80 4.00 -8.40
CA ARG A 67 -3.86 3.09 -7.75
C ARG A 67 -2.51 3.07 -8.47
N ALA A 68 -2.49 3.10 -9.80
CA ALA A 68 -1.24 3.17 -10.57
C ALA A 68 -0.43 4.45 -10.27
N ASP A 69 -1.11 5.59 -10.11
CA ASP A 69 -0.46 6.84 -9.72
C ASP A 69 0.12 6.77 -8.30
N LEU A 70 -0.65 6.23 -7.35
CA LEU A 70 -0.19 6.07 -5.95
C LEU A 70 1.02 5.14 -5.85
N ILE A 71 1.02 4.03 -6.61
CA ILE A 71 2.13 3.08 -6.74
C ILE A 71 3.39 3.80 -7.22
N SER A 72 3.28 4.58 -8.30
CA SER A 72 4.41 5.32 -8.88
C SER A 72 5.02 6.29 -7.86
N GLN A 73 4.17 7.06 -7.19
CA GLN A 73 4.61 8.03 -6.19
C GLN A 73 5.26 7.36 -4.97
N LEU A 74 4.64 6.31 -4.41
CA LEU A 74 5.16 5.61 -3.24
C LEU A 74 6.47 4.87 -3.56
N SER A 75 6.59 4.29 -4.76
CA SER A 75 7.84 3.67 -5.22
C SER A 75 9.00 4.67 -5.23
N ASN A 76 8.74 5.89 -5.72
CA ASN A 76 9.73 6.95 -5.71
C ASN A 76 10.10 7.38 -4.27
N VAL A 77 9.13 7.51 -3.38
CA VAL A 77 9.38 7.84 -1.96
C VAL A 77 10.22 6.76 -1.28
N ILE A 78 9.91 5.48 -1.48
CA ILE A 78 10.69 4.37 -0.93
C ILE A 78 12.14 4.41 -1.44
N GLN A 79 12.33 4.63 -2.74
CA GLN A 79 13.65 4.68 -3.35
C GLN A 79 14.49 5.88 -2.87
N VAL A 80 13.91 7.08 -2.87
CA VAL A 80 14.64 8.34 -2.62
C VAL A 80 14.80 8.60 -1.13
N ASP A 81 13.77 8.34 -0.33
CA ASP A 81 13.74 8.77 1.06
C ASP A 81 14.11 7.66 2.04
N LEU A 82 13.87 6.40 1.66
CA LEU A 82 14.18 5.24 2.50
C LEU A 82 15.41 4.47 2.01
N GLY A 83 15.84 4.72 0.76
CA GLY A 83 17.06 4.14 0.19
C GLY A 83 16.96 2.64 -0.07
N VAL A 84 15.74 2.13 -0.28
CA VAL A 84 15.46 0.71 -0.55
C VAL A 84 14.87 0.59 -1.96
N GLU A 85 15.22 -0.47 -2.67
CA GLU A 85 14.59 -0.78 -3.96
C GLU A 85 13.09 -1.09 -3.74
N PRO A 86 12.16 -0.38 -4.40
CA PRO A 86 10.74 -0.63 -4.25
C PRO A 86 10.35 -2.00 -4.84
N VAL A 87 9.38 -2.65 -4.22
CA VAL A 87 8.74 -3.83 -4.83
C VAL A 87 8.11 -3.44 -6.18
N LYS A 88 8.08 -4.39 -7.12
CA LYS A 88 7.65 -4.14 -8.50
C LYS A 88 6.31 -4.81 -8.84
N SER A 89 5.70 -5.47 -7.88
CA SER A 89 4.47 -6.23 -8.05
C SER A 89 3.72 -6.35 -6.73
N GLY A 90 2.49 -6.85 -6.84
CA GLY A 90 1.67 -7.24 -5.71
C GLY A 90 2.30 -8.34 -4.86
N SER A 91 1.64 -8.63 -3.74
CA SER A 91 2.24 -9.47 -2.71
C SER A 91 2.25 -10.95 -3.11
N ALA A 92 3.26 -11.67 -2.61
CA ALA A 92 3.12 -13.11 -2.34
C ALA A 92 2.48 -13.37 -0.96
N ILE A 93 2.02 -12.31 -0.26
CA ILE A 93 1.44 -12.37 1.07
C ILE A 93 0.00 -12.86 0.95
N ALA A 94 -0.22 -14.06 1.46
CA ALA A 94 -1.42 -14.82 1.19
C ALA A 94 -2.73 -14.15 1.64
N ALA A 95 -2.71 -13.17 2.55
CA ALA A 95 -3.94 -12.53 3.04
C ALA A 95 -4.53 -11.50 2.06
N ALA A 96 -3.74 -10.55 1.56
CA ALA A 96 -4.20 -9.55 0.59
C ALA A 96 -4.54 -10.22 -0.75
N HIS A 97 -3.68 -11.14 -1.21
CA HIS A 97 -3.92 -11.87 -2.45
C HIS A 97 -5.20 -12.73 -2.38
N ARG A 98 -5.48 -13.40 -1.25
CA ARG A 98 -6.73 -14.16 -1.07
C ARG A 98 -7.95 -13.24 -1.10
N THR A 99 -7.89 -12.08 -0.43
CA THR A 99 -9.02 -11.15 -0.44
C THR A 99 -9.40 -10.72 -1.86
N TRP A 100 -8.43 -10.41 -2.73
CA TRP A 100 -8.75 -10.08 -4.12
C TRP A 100 -9.15 -11.27 -4.99
N ILE A 101 -8.65 -12.48 -4.70
CA ILE A 101 -9.16 -13.71 -5.34
C ILE A 101 -10.62 -13.92 -4.98
N ASP A 102 -10.98 -13.74 -3.71
CA ASP A 102 -12.35 -13.87 -3.26
C ASP A 102 -13.23 -12.83 -3.96
N VAL A 103 -12.86 -11.55 -3.97
CA VAL A 103 -13.62 -10.50 -4.69
C VAL A 103 -13.90 -10.95 -6.12
N LYS A 104 -12.89 -11.43 -6.85
CA LYS A 104 -13.04 -11.91 -8.23
C LYS A 104 -14.06 -13.04 -8.38
N ALA A 105 -14.01 -14.05 -7.50
CA ALA A 105 -14.94 -15.18 -7.53
C ALA A 105 -16.41 -14.75 -7.35
N TRP A 106 -16.66 -13.55 -6.82
CA TRP A 106 -18.01 -13.01 -6.69
C TRP A 106 -18.51 -12.29 -7.95
N PHE A 107 -17.63 -11.68 -8.72
CA PHE A 107 -17.98 -10.98 -9.96
C PHE A 107 -18.38 -11.92 -11.11
N THR A 108 -17.80 -13.11 -11.18
CA THR A 108 -18.07 -14.06 -12.28
C THR A 108 -19.44 -14.73 -12.20
N ASP A 109 -20.08 -14.70 -11.02
CA ASP A 109 -21.30 -15.49 -10.73
C ASP A 109 -22.60 -14.70 -10.90
N GLY A 110 -22.56 -13.47 -11.42
CA GLY A 110 -23.76 -12.65 -11.65
C GLY A 110 -24.52 -12.29 -10.36
N ARG A 111 -23.79 -12.14 -9.24
CA ARG A 111 -24.34 -11.86 -7.92
C ARG A 111 -24.81 -10.41 -7.74
N ASP A 112 -25.60 -10.20 -6.69
CA ASP A 112 -26.15 -8.91 -6.26
C ASP A 112 -25.05 -7.83 -6.11
N LYS A 113 -25.35 -6.61 -6.58
CA LYS A 113 -24.47 -5.44 -6.48
C LYS A 113 -23.98 -5.21 -5.05
N GLN A 114 -24.83 -5.44 -4.06
CA GLN A 114 -24.47 -5.26 -2.65
C GLN A 114 -23.36 -6.22 -2.19
N ALA A 115 -23.35 -7.44 -2.73
CA ALA A 115 -22.32 -8.43 -2.41
C ALA A 115 -20.97 -8.03 -3.02
N ILE A 116 -20.99 -7.47 -4.24
CA ILE A 116 -19.82 -6.89 -4.89
C ILE A 116 -19.23 -5.74 -4.06
N VAL A 117 -20.06 -4.77 -3.66
CA VAL A 117 -19.65 -3.62 -2.85
C VAL A 117 -19.01 -4.08 -1.53
N THR A 118 -19.61 -5.07 -0.87
CA THR A 118 -19.10 -5.63 0.39
C THR A 118 -17.69 -6.22 0.24
N GLU A 119 -17.46 -7.01 -0.81
CA GLU A 119 -16.14 -7.61 -1.03
C GLU A 119 -15.08 -6.56 -1.41
N VAL A 120 -15.45 -5.55 -2.20
CA VAL A 120 -14.55 -4.43 -2.52
C VAL A 120 -14.10 -3.71 -1.25
N HIS A 121 -15.03 -3.38 -0.35
CA HIS A 121 -14.68 -2.77 0.94
C HIS A 121 -13.77 -3.65 1.80
N ARG A 122 -14.03 -4.97 1.83
CA ARG A 122 -13.18 -5.92 2.55
C ARG A 122 -11.75 -5.94 1.98
N GLY A 123 -11.61 -5.83 0.66
CA GLY A 123 -10.34 -5.62 -0.02
C GLY A 123 -9.61 -4.36 0.41
N GLU A 124 -10.31 -3.24 0.37
CA GLU A 124 -9.73 -1.93 0.70
C GLU A 124 -9.42 -1.77 2.20
N GLU A 125 -10.13 -2.46 3.09
CA GLU A 125 -9.85 -2.44 4.53
C GLU A 125 -8.43 -2.95 4.83
N VAL A 126 -7.94 -3.95 4.09
CA VAL A 126 -6.57 -4.46 4.23
C VAL A 126 -5.55 -3.39 3.86
N LEU A 127 -5.76 -2.70 2.74
CA LEU A 127 -4.90 -1.60 2.29
C LEU A 127 -4.89 -0.47 3.32
N ILE A 128 -6.06 -0.07 3.82
CA ILE A 128 -6.22 0.97 4.84
C ILE A 128 -5.43 0.62 6.10
N LYS A 129 -5.52 -0.63 6.59
CA LYS A 129 -4.78 -1.09 7.77
C LYS A 129 -3.27 -1.02 7.59
N PHE A 130 -2.76 -1.34 6.40
CA PHE A 130 -1.32 -1.21 6.13
C PHE A 130 -0.87 0.24 6.08
N TYR A 131 -1.66 1.14 5.50
CA TYR A 131 -1.39 2.58 5.59
C TYR A 131 -1.34 3.08 7.04
N GLU A 132 -2.36 2.74 7.84
CA GLU A 132 -2.45 3.14 9.25
C GLU A 132 -1.24 2.61 10.04
N SER A 133 -0.90 1.33 9.89
CA SER A 133 0.29 0.73 10.51
C SER A 133 1.61 1.39 10.09
N ALA A 134 1.74 1.80 8.82
CA ALA A 134 2.92 2.52 8.33
C ALA A 134 3.01 3.93 8.93
N ILE A 135 1.90 4.67 8.93
CA ILE A 135 1.79 6.03 9.48
C ILE A 135 2.10 6.04 10.99
N GLU A 136 1.68 5.02 11.72
CA GLU A 136 1.92 4.90 13.17
C GLU A 136 3.39 4.59 13.54
N ASP A 137 4.24 4.24 12.58
CA ASP A 137 5.65 3.99 12.89
C ASP A 137 6.35 5.26 13.36
N ALA A 138 6.78 5.28 14.63
CA ALA A 138 7.45 6.41 15.24
C ALA A 138 8.76 6.79 14.51
N ASN A 139 9.34 5.88 13.74
CA ASN A 139 10.58 6.10 13.02
C ASN A 139 10.37 6.54 11.57
N LEU A 140 9.11 6.62 11.11
CA LEU A 140 8.81 7.12 9.77
C LEU A 140 9.14 8.61 9.70
N LEU A 141 9.90 9.01 8.67
CA LEU A 141 10.21 10.40 8.40
C LEU A 141 8.92 11.22 8.29
N ALA A 142 8.86 12.40 8.92
CA ALA A 142 7.65 13.23 8.95
C ALA A 142 7.08 13.49 7.54
N LYS A 143 7.93 13.83 6.57
CA LYS A 143 7.52 14.02 5.17
C LYS A 143 6.88 12.78 4.53
N VAL A 144 7.36 11.58 4.88
CA VAL A 144 6.81 10.32 4.36
C VAL A 144 5.48 10.01 5.05
N ARG A 145 5.35 10.34 6.33
CA ARG A 145 4.09 10.23 7.08
C ARG A 145 3.01 11.12 6.45
N ASP A 146 3.31 12.39 6.22
CA ASP A 146 2.36 13.34 5.62
C ASP A 146 1.93 12.87 4.22
N PHE A 147 2.89 12.38 3.44
CA PHE A 147 2.64 11.78 2.13
C PHE A 147 1.69 10.57 2.20
N LEU A 148 1.94 9.62 3.11
CA LEU A 148 1.08 8.44 3.29
C LEU A 148 -0.33 8.82 3.78
N GLN A 149 -0.45 9.87 4.61
CA GLN A 149 -1.76 10.35 5.06
C GLN A 149 -2.60 10.89 3.90
N GLU A 150 -2.01 11.62 2.96
CA GLU A 150 -2.71 12.11 1.78
C GLU A 150 -3.14 10.96 0.85
N GLN A 151 -2.26 9.97 0.66
CA GLN A 151 -2.63 8.76 -0.09
C GLN A 151 -3.75 7.98 0.59
N LEU A 152 -3.69 7.81 1.92
CA LEU A 152 -4.74 7.13 2.70
C LEU A 152 -6.09 7.84 2.58
N LYS A 153 -6.10 9.17 2.61
CA LYS A 153 -7.31 9.96 2.39
C LYS A 153 -7.92 9.66 1.02
N THR A 154 -7.10 9.69 -0.03
CA THR A 154 -7.53 9.34 -1.40
C THR A 154 -8.13 7.93 -1.46
N VAL A 155 -7.48 6.94 -0.82
CA VAL A 155 -7.97 5.56 -0.75
C VAL A 155 -9.32 5.48 -0.04
N LYS A 156 -9.47 6.14 1.12
CA LYS A 156 -10.72 6.15 1.90
C LYS A 156 -11.87 6.81 1.14
N GLU A 157 -11.61 7.94 0.47
CA GLU A 157 -12.62 8.64 -0.36
C GLU A 157 -13.09 7.77 -1.53
N GLN A 158 -12.17 7.08 -2.20
CA GLN A 158 -12.51 6.18 -3.31
C GLN A 158 -13.23 4.92 -2.82
N ASN A 159 -12.82 4.36 -1.69
CA ASN A 159 -13.53 3.25 -1.07
C ASN A 159 -14.99 3.63 -0.76
N ALA A 160 -15.23 4.80 -0.16
CA ALA A 160 -16.58 5.30 0.10
C ALA A 160 -17.38 5.60 -1.19
N SER A 161 -16.72 5.95 -2.30
CA SER A 161 -17.41 6.19 -3.57
C SER A 161 -18.04 4.92 -4.17
N VAL A 162 -17.62 3.73 -3.71
CA VAL A 162 -18.19 2.45 -4.13
C VAL A 162 -19.60 2.24 -3.57
N ASP A 163 -19.95 2.86 -2.43
CA ASP A 163 -21.29 2.83 -1.85
C ASP A 163 -22.34 3.57 -2.70
N ALA A 164 -21.90 4.43 -3.62
CA ALA A 164 -22.76 5.32 -4.40
C ALA A 164 -23.26 4.71 -5.73
N ILE A 165 -23.02 3.41 -5.98
CA ILE A 165 -23.33 2.70 -7.24
C ILE A 165 -24.46 1.68 -7.07
#